data_AF-A0A8J7PHN9-F1
#
_entry.id   AF-A0A8J7PHN9-F1
#
_cell.length_a   1.000
_cell.length_b   1.000
_cell.length_c   1.000
_cell.angle_alpha   90.00
_cell.angle_beta   90.00
_cell.angle_gamma   90.00
#
_symmetry.space_group_name_H-M   'P 1'
#
loop_
_entity.id
_entity.type
_entity.pdbx_description
1 polymer ?
#
loop_
_entity_poly.entity_id
_entity_poly.type
_entity_poly.pdbx_seq_one_letter_code
_entity_poly.pdbx_strand_id
1 'polypeptide(L)' 'MSKQVSRAKFAADLTKMVEGMIPSGRGPGFDASRWVTQWLATPQCPLGGRTPKELMASVEGRAIVRRLLETMESGAYV' A
#
# COMPACT_ATOMS: atom_id res chain seq x y z
N MET A 1 6.00 -21.62 -5.05
CA MET A 1 4.99 -20.54 -4.93
C MET A 1 5.12 -19.58 -6.11
N SER A 2 4.09 -19.44 -6.93
CA SER A 2 4.10 -18.58 -8.12
C SER A 2 4.20 -17.10 -7.73
N LYS A 3 5.01 -16.29 -8.47
CA LYS A 3 5.24 -14.84 -8.20
C LYS A 3 3.94 -14.04 -8.02
N GLN A 4 2.88 -14.43 -8.74
CA GLN A 4 1.56 -13.79 -8.68
C GLN A 4 0.85 -13.97 -7.33
N VAL A 5 0.96 -15.16 -6.73
CA VAL A 5 0.36 -15.49 -5.43
C VAL A 5 1.03 -14.67 -4.31
N SER A 6 2.35 -14.48 -4.39
CA SER A 6 3.10 -13.65 -3.45
C SER A 6 2.70 -12.18 -3.50
N ARG A 7 2.44 -11.64 -4.69
CA ARG A 7 1.98 -10.25 -4.88
C ARG A 7 0.57 -10.03 -4.35
N ALA A 8 -0.33 -10.98 -4.58
CA ALA A 8 -1.70 -10.92 -4.07
C ALA A 8 -1.73 -10.94 -2.54
N LYS A 9 -0.94 -11.83 -1.92
CA LYS A 9 -0.79 -11.84 -0.46
C LYS A 9 -0.26 -10.51 0.07
N PHE A 10 0.76 -9.96 -0.57
CA PHE A 10 1.30 -8.67 -0.16
C PHE A 10 0.28 -7.53 -0.26
N ALA A 11 -0.53 -7.49 -1.33
CA ALA A 11 -1.61 -6.51 -1.46
C ALA A 11 -2.65 -6.65 -0.34
N ALA A 12 -3.04 -7.88 0.01
CA ALA A 12 -3.94 -8.14 1.13
C ALA A 12 -3.35 -7.69 2.48
N ASP A 13 -2.04 -7.88 2.68
CA ASP A 13 -1.35 -7.41 3.89
C ASP A 13 -1.34 -5.86 3.97
N LEU A 14 -1.23 -5.16 2.83
CA LEU A 14 -1.37 -3.68 2.77
C LEU A 14 -2.79 -3.22 3.08
N THR A 15 -3.82 -3.93 2.59
CA THR A 15 -5.23 -3.61 2.91
C THR A 15 -5.46 -3.61 4.42
N LYS A 16 -4.96 -4.64 5.13
CA LYS A 16 -5.06 -4.72 6.60
C LYS A 16 -4.34 -3.57 7.31
N MET A 17 -3.21 -3.12 6.78
CA MET A 17 -2.52 -1.93 7.32
C MET A 17 -3.41 -0.70 7.19
N VAL A 18 -3.99 -0.44 6.01
CA VAL A 18 -4.87 0.72 5.79
C VAL A 18 -6.12 0.66 6.65
N GLU A 19 -6.72 -0.52 6.82
CA GLU A 19 -7.85 -0.72 7.75
C GLU A 19 -7.48 -0.33 9.19
N GLY A 20 -6.26 -0.68 9.64
CA GLY A 20 -5.74 -0.32 10.96
C GLY A 20 -5.43 1.16 11.14
N MET A 21 -5.13 1.89 10.06
CA MET A 21 -4.86 3.35 10.10
C MET A 21 -6.12 4.19 10.34
N ILE A 22 -7.30 3.61 10.15
CA ILE A 22 -8.56 4.35 10.22
C ILE A 22 -9.14 4.21 11.64
N PRO A 23 -9.35 5.32 12.37
CA PRO A 23 -9.99 5.26 13.67
C PRO A 23 -11.37 4.61 13.55
N SER A 24 -11.65 3.65 14.43
CA SER A 24 -12.98 3.05 14.56
C SER A 24 -14.01 4.16 14.80
N GLY A 25 -14.82 4.46 13.78
CA GLY A 25 -15.91 5.45 13.88
C GLY A 25 -15.89 6.62 12.88
N ARG A 26 -14.93 6.73 11.95
CA ARG A 26 -15.00 7.75 10.88
C ARG A 26 -15.54 7.20 9.56
N GLY A 27 -16.87 7.28 9.42
CA GLY A 27 -17.57 7.36 8.14
C GLY A 27 -18.03 6.00 7.56
N PRO A 28 -19.34 5.84 7.26
CA PRO A 28 -19.79 4.70 6.48
C PRO A 28 -19.19 4.77 5.06
N GLY A 29 -18.54 3.68 4.61
CA GLY A 29 -18.25 3.45 3.19
C GLY A 29 -16.79 3.58 2.73
N PHE A 30 -15.80 3.68 3.62
CA PHE A 30 -14.40 3.55 3.18
C PHE A 30 -14.09 2.09 2.81
N ASP A 31 -13.72 1.87 1.55
CA ASP A 31 -13.28 0.57 1.03
C ASP A 31 -11.74 0.55 0.92
N ALA A 32 -11.09 -0.06 1.92
CA ALA A 32 -9.63 -0.17 1.99
C ALA A 32 -9.04 -0.96 0.82
N SER A 33 -9.75 -2.00 0.35
CA SER A 33 -9.30 -2.83 -0.77
C SER A 33 -9.28 -2.01 -2.06
N ARG A 34 -10.35 -1.24 -2.31
CA ARG A 34 -10.44 -0.32 -3.44
C ARG A 34 -9.38 0.78 -3.34
N TRP A 35 -9.20 1.37 -2.16
CA TRP A 35 -8.18 2.39 -1.93
C TRP A 35 -6.77 1.86 -2.21
N VAL A 36 -6.40 0.70 -1.67
CA VAL A 36 -5.08 0.08 -1.91
C VAL A 36 -4.88 -0.24 -3.38
N THR A 37 -5.91 -0.77 -4.04
CA THR A 37 -5.84 -1.08 -5.48
C THR A 37 -5.55 0.17 -6.31
N GLN A 38 -6.24 1.28 -6.00
CA GLN A 38 -6.02 2.57 -6.65
C GLN A 38 -4.61 3.09 -6.34
N TRP A 39 -4.23 3.11 -5.06
CA TRP A 39 -2.94 3.61 -4.60
C TRP A 39 -1.75 2.87 -5.22
N LEU A 40 -1.83 1.54 -5.33
CA LEU A 40 -0.82 0.72 -5.98
C LEU A 40 -0.59 1.11 -7.46
N ALA A 41 -1.61 1.64 -8.12
CA ALA A 41 -1.57 2.09 -9.51
C ALA A 41 -1.25 3.59 -9.67
N THR A 42 -1.16 4.35 -8.58
CA THR A 42 -0.92 5.79 -8.61
C THR A 42 0.58 6.11 -8.48
N PRO A 43 1.17 6.89 -9.41
CA PRO A 43 2.52 7.42 -9.28
C PRO A 43 2.76 8.13 -7.95
N GLN A 44 3.88 7.85 -7.29
CA GLN A 44 4.25 8.48 -6.01
C GLN A 44 5.50 9.33 -6.22
N CYS A 45 5.46 10.59 -5.76
CA CYS A 45 6.62 11.48 -5.83
C CYS A 45 7.86 10.90 -5.11
N PRO A 46 7.74 10.32 -3.89
CA PRO A 46 8.87 9.69 -3.20
C PRO A 46 9.48 8.47 -3.93
N LEU A 47 8.78 7.92 -4.92
CA LEU A 47 9.26 6.82 -5.75
C LEU A 47 9.79 7.30 -7.11
N GLY A 48 10.03 8.60 -7.28
CA GLY A 48 10.47 9.20 -8.54
C GLY A 48 9.41 9.11 -9.65
N GLY A 49 8.13 9.22 -9.28
CA GLY A 49 7.01 9.11 -10.23
C GLY A 49 6.62 7.68 -10.60
N ARG A 50 7.22 6.67 -9.98
CA ARG A 50 6.87 5.26 -10.17
C ARG A 50 5.66 4.86 -9.34
N THR A 51 4.97 3.80 -9.77
CA THR A 51 3.86 3.23 -9.01
C THR A 51 4.36 2.20 -7.99
N PRO A 52 3.72 2.06 -6.81
CA PRO A 52 4.06 1.01 -5.87
C PRO A 52 3.97 -0.40 -6.49
N LYS A 53 3.04 -0.62 -7.43
CA LYS A 53 2.86 -1.89 -8.15
C LYS A 53 4.10 -2.34 -8.93
N GLU A 54 4.91 -1.42 -9.44
CA GLU A 54 6.14 -1.73 -10.15
C GLU A 54 7.22 -2.31 -9.23
N LEU A 55 7.20 -1.97 -7.94
CA LEU A 55 8.21 -2.40 -6.96
C LEU A 55 7.89 -3.76 -6.33
N MET A 56 6.63 -4.22 -6.36
CA MET A 56 6.20 -5.44 -5.66
C MET A 56 6.85 -6.75 -6.16
N ALA A 57 7.58 -6.72 -7.28
CA ALA A 57 8.23 -7.90 -7.85
C ALA A 57 9.38 -8.45 -7.01
N SER A 58 10.05 -7.59 -6.23
CA SER A 58 11.18 -7.96 -5.36
C SER A 58 10.83 -7.84 -3.87
N VAL A 59 11.63 -8.46 -3.00
CA VAL A 59 11.46 -8.37 -1.54
C VAL A 59 11.76 -6.94 -1.10
N GLU A 60 12.83 -6.35 -1.63
CA GLU A 60 13.30 -5.00 -1.37
C GLU A 60 12.24 -3.97 -1.77
N GLY A 61 11.65 -4.14 -2.95
CA GLY A 61 10.59 -3.24 -3.42
C GLY A 61 9.33 -3.33 -2.58
N ARG A 62 8.98 -4.52 -2.05
CA ARG A 62 7.88 -4.65 -1.08
C ARG A 62 8.20 -3.95 0.25
N ALA A 63 9.45 -3.97 0.72
CA ALA A 63 9.85 -3.23 1.91
C ALA A 63 9.70 -1.71 1.73
N ILE A 64 10.09 -1.19 0.56
CA ILE A 64 9.91 0.23 0.20
C ILE A 64 8.42 0.60 0.20
N VAL A 65 7.57 -0.21 -0.45
CA VAL A 65 6.12 0.04 -0.50
C VAL A 65 5.48 0.03 0.89
N ARG A 66 5.86 -0.92 1.74
CA ARG A 66 5.39 -0.97 3.14
C ARG A 66 5.79 0.29 3.89
N ARG A 67 7.07 0.68 3.80
CA ARG A 67 7.59 1.87 4.48
C ARG A 67 6.88 3.14 4.04
N LEU A 68 6.59 3.28 2.76
CA LEU A 68 5.85 4.43 2.23
C LEU A 68 4.48 4.55 2.89
N LEU A 69 3.77 3.43 3.08
CA LEU A 69 2.47 3.44 3.74
C LEU A 69 2.58 3.79 5.24
N GLU A 70 3.58 3.26 5.95
CA GLU A 70 3.87 3.62 7.35
C GLU A 70 4.17 5.13 7.52
N THR A 71 4.86 5.74 6.56
CA THR A 71 5.11 7.19 6.58
C THR A 71 3.83 8.01 6.35
N MET A 72 2.87 7.49 5.57
CA MET A 72 1.55 8.11 5.40
C MET A 72 0.73 8.08 6.70
N GLU A 73 0.79 6.98 7.45
CA GLU A 73 0.11 6.84 8.76
C GLU A 73 0.64 7.83 9.80
N SER A 74 1.97 7.88 9.94
CA SER A 74 2.65 8.73 10.93
C SER A 74 2.63 10.22 10.59
N GLY A 75 2.11 10.61 9.41
CA GLY A 75 2.15 11.98 8.91
C GLY A 75 3.54 12.44 8.46
N ALA A 76 4.53 11.53 8.41
CA ALA A 76 5.91 11.80 7.96
C ALA A 76 6.07 11.72 6.43
N TYR A 77 4.97 11.88 5.69
CA TYR A 77 4.95 11.80 4.22
C TYR A 77 5.50 13.10 3.63
N VAL A 78 6.68 13.04 2.99
CA VAL A 78 7.40 14.18 2.36
C VAL A 78 7.89 13.85 0.96
#